data_AF-N1W5N0-F1
#
_entry.id   AF-N1W5N0-F1
#
_cell.length_a   1.000
_cell.length_b   1.000
_cell.length_c   1.000
_cell.angle_alpha   90.00
_cell.angle_beta   90.00
_cell.angle_gamma   90.00
#
_symmetry.space_group_name_H-M   'P 1'
#
loop_
_entity.id
_entity.type
_entity.pdbx_description
1 polymer ?
#
loop_
_entity_poly.entity_id
_entity_poly.type
_entity_poly.pdbx_seq_one_letter_code
_entity_poly.pdbx_strand_id
1 'polypeptide(L)'
;MVQRVEIKKSKQILHDVIFELQNVSESMQWFLSYDRLSELLEIRKEECLRKVYQFKSAKPQMTLSGGFHEVDGDLLVDFLAWILELDEVAEDFLKGGIFFSERPLFELRESYKSLIQKTVANHKLDHELILLLTAATVDFDDAIDSYLMDKFEIDFFVRRSIHQFLEKFQIHPEFGAEEFLYEYLKSLIPTKILNFRDITREFRDRTYYELYGRFRETKKKKKKDRKNCFYRTERPSRLL
;
A
#
# COMPACT_ATOMS: atom_id res chain seq x y z
N MET A 1 -17.52 -34.53 16.10
CA MET A 1 -18.45 -34.13 15.02
C MET A 1 -19.02 -32.73 15.24
N VAL A 2 -19.38 -32.35 16.48
CA VAL A 2 -19.95 -31.03 16.82
C VAL A 2 -19.05 -29.84 16.46
N GLN A 3 -17.77 -29.85 16.86
CA GLN A 3 -16.80 -28.79 16.50
C GLN A 3 -16.65 -28.57 14.98
N ARG A 4 -16.76 -29.63 14.17
CA ARG A 4 -16.69 -29.50 12.69
C ARG A 4 -17.94 -28.84 12.10
N VAL A 5 -19.09 -28.92 12.77
CA VAL A 5 -20.33 -28.28 12.34
C VAL A 5 -20.34 -26.81 12.73
N GLU A 6 -19.84 -26.49 13.92
CA GLU A 6 -19.66 -25.11 14.40
C GLU A 6 -18.68 -24.33 13.51
N ILE A 7 -17.51 -24.91 13.20
CA ILE A 7 -16.53 -24.29 12.28
C ILE A 7 -17.13 -24.05 10.88
N LYS A 8 -17.96 -24.98 10.37
CA LYS A 8 -18.63 -24.80 9.07
C LYS A 8 -19.63 -23.65 9.11
N LYS A 9 -20.38 -23.52 10.20
CA LYS A 9 -21.32 -22.42 10.39
C LYS A 9 -20.58 -21.07 10.49
N SER A 10 -19.51 -21.01 11.29
CA SER A 10 -18.66 -19.81 11.38
C SER A 10 -18.09 -19.40 10.02
N LYS A 11 -17.58 -20.34 9.22
CA LYS A 11 -17.08 -20.06 7.87
C LYS A 11 -18.20 -19.58 6.94
N GLN A 12 -19.40 -20.15 7.04
CA GLN A 12 -20.54 -19.69 6.24
C GLN A 12 -20.92 -18.25 6.58
N ILE A 13 -21.02 -17.91 7.87
CA ILE A 13 -21.30 -16.54 8.32
C ILE A 13 -20.23 -15.57 7.81
N LEU A 14 -18.95 -15.97 7.86
CA LEU A 14 -17.86 -15.16 7.32
C LEU A 14 -18.04 -14.91 5.81
N HIS A 15 -18.37 -15.94 5.03
CA HIS A 15 -18.65 -15.79 3.60
C HIS A 15 -19.86 -14.90 3.34
N ASP A 16 -20.91 -14.97 4.16
CA ASP A 16 -22.09 -14.12 4.04
C ASP A 16 -21.74 -12.64 4.32
N VAL A 17 -20.88 -12.37 5.30
CA VAL A 17 -20.36 -11.02 5.58
C VAL A 17 -19.53 -10.50 4.42
N ILE A 18 -18.60 -11.31 3.90
CA ILE A 18 -17.77 -10.97 2.75
C ILE A 18 -18.65 -10.66 1.54
N PHE A 19 -19.65 -11.50 1.26
CA PHE A 19 -20.58 -11.31 0.16
C PHE A 19 -21.42 -10.04 0.30
N GLU A 20 -21.90 -9.72 1.50
CA GLU A 20 -22.62 -8.47 1.76
C GLU A 20 -21.72 -7.26 1.46
N LEU A 21 -20.48 -7.28 1.94
CA LEU A 21 -19.52 -6.20 1.71
C LEU A 21 -19.21 -6.03 0.22
N GLN A 22 -19.06 -7.13 -0.53
CA GLN A 22 -18.87 -7.11 -1.98
C GLN A 22 -20.04 -6.49 -2.73
N ASN A 23 -21.28 -6.73 -2.29
CA ASN A 23 -22.47 -6.17 -2.95
C ASN A 23 -22.64 -4.67 -2.70
N VAL A 24 -22.13 -4.17 -1.57
CA VAL A 24 -22.25 -2.77 -1.17
C VAL A 24 -21.00 -1.97 -1.52
N SER A 25 -19.87 -2.64 -1.83
CA SER A 25 -18.61 -1.98 -2.14
C SER A 25 -18.62 -1.33 -3.52
N GLU A 26 -18.40 -0.03 -3.56
CA GLU A 26 -17.99 0.71 -4.76
C GLU A 26 -16.53 1.12 -4.56
N SER A 27 -15.62 0.60 -5.40
CA SER A 27 -14.17 0.89 -5.32
C SER A 27 -13.56 0.69 -3.92
N MET A 28 -13.92 -0.41 -3.22
CA MET A 28 -13.55 -0.70 -1.82
C MET A 28 -14.08 0.25 -0.73
N GLN A 29 -14.97 1.19 -1.07
CA GLN A 29 -15.68 1.97 -0.05
C GLN A 29 -16.90 1.17 0.40
N TRP A 30 -16.90 0.75 1.67
CA TRP A 30 -18.00 -0.03 2.23
C TRP A 30 -18.29 0.39 3.67
N PHE A 31 -19.54 0.20 4.07
CA PHE A 31 -20.00 0.44 5.44
C PHE A 31 -20.87 -0.73 5.89
N LEU A 32 -20.50 -1.32 7.02
CA LEU A 32 -21.26 -2.39 7.64
C LEU A 32 -21.85 -1.92 8.97
N SER A 33 -23.15 -1.64 8.97
CA SER A 33 -23.86 -1.24 10.19
C SER A 33 -23.91 -2.37 11.21
N TYR A 34 -23.95 -2.04 12.51
CA TYR A 34 -24.07 -3.05 13.56
C TYR A 34 -25.39 -3.82 13.49
N ASP A 35 -26.44 -3.18 12.99
CA ASP A 35 -27.72 -3.81 12.72
C ASP A 35 -27.57 -4.91 11.66
N ARG A 36 -26.95 -4.60 10.52
CA ARG A 36 -26.74 -5.58 9.45
C ARG A 36 -25.77 -6.68 9.88
N LEU A 37 -24.71 -6.33 10.61
CA LEU A 37 -23.79 -7.28 11.20
C LEU A 37 -24.50 -8.25 12.16
N SER A 38 -25.45 -7.77 12.96
CA SER A 38 -26.22 -8.64 13.87
C SER A 38 -27.09 -9.65 13.13
N GLU A 39 -27.66 -9.25 11.99
CA GLU A 39 -28.44 -10.13 11.12
C GLU A 39 -27.56 -11.22 10.50
N LEU A 40 -26.40 -10.84 9.97
CA LEU A 40 -25.44 -11.77 9.37
C LEU A 40 -24.85 -12.76 10.38
N LEU A 41 -24.61 -12.31 11.61
CA LEU A 41 -24.14 -13.16 12.71
C LEU A 41 -25.27 -14.04 13.30
N GLU A 42 -26.52 -13.87 12.87
CA GLU A 42 -27.71 -14.55 13.41
C GLU A 42 -27.90 -14.37 14.93
N ILE A 43 -27.52 -13.20 15.46
CA ILE A 43 -27.63 -12.88 16.90
C ILE A 43 -28.59 -11.71 17.13
N ARG A 44 -29.04 -11.55 18.38
CA ARG A 44 -29.85 -10.38 18.74
C ARG A 44 -29.02 -9.11 18.65
N LYS A 45 -29.62 -8.01 18.19
CA LYS A 45 -28.99 -6.68 18.11
C LYS A 45 -28.29 -6.28 19.41
N GLU A 46 -28.95 -6.47 20.55
CA GLU A 46 -28.38 -6.18 21.87
C GLU A 46 -27.12 -6.99 22.19
N GLU A 47 -27.08 -8.25 21.76
CA GLU A 47 -25.94 -9.13 21.97
C GLU A 47 -24.77 -8.72 21.06
N CYS A 48 -25.05 -8.38 19.80
CA CYS A 48 -24.07 -7.82 18.88
C CYS A 48 -23.41 -6.57 19.47
N LEU A 49 -24.23 -5.61 19.93
CA LEU A 49 -23.73 -4.39 20.55
C LEU A 49 -22.89 -4.70 21.80
N ARG A 50 -23.32 -5.60 22.69
CA ARG A 50 -22.53 -6.01 23.86
C ARG A 50 -21.15 -6.55 23.46
N LYS A 51 -21.09 -7.40 22.43
CA LYS A 51 -19.83 -7.93 21.91
C LYS A 51 -18.94 -6.82 21.31
N VAL A 52 -19.52 -5.88 20.57
CA VAL A 52 -18.78 -4.71 20.04
C VAL A 52 -18.21 -3.86 21.17
N TYR A 53 -18.99 -3.56 22.23
CA TYR A 53 -18.51 -2.81 23.39
C TYR A 53 -17.41 -3.55 24.14
N GLN A 54 -17.53 -4.87 24.29
CA GLN A 54 -16.48 -5.70 24.90
C GLN A 54 -15.21 -5.67 24.07
N PHE A 55 -15.32 -5.81 22.75
CA PHE A 55 -14.17 -5.75 21.84
C PHE A 55 -13.48 -4.37 21.88
N LYS A 56 -14.27 -3.28 21.88
CA LYS A 56 -13.75 -1.92 22.06
C LYS A 56 -12.95 -1.74 23.34
N SER A 57 -13.37 -2.39 24.44
CA SER A 57 -12.62 -2.30 25.70
C SER A 57 -11.18 -2.83 25.59
N ALA A 58 -10.93 -3.76 24.66
CA ALA A 58 -9.60 -4.27 24.34
C ALA A 58 -8.87 -3.47 23.24
N LYS A 59 -9.59 -2.63 22.47
CA LYS A 59 -9.08 -1.85 21.33
C LYS A 59 -9.55 -0.38 21.45
N PRO A 60 -8.94 0.43 22.32
CA PRO A 60 -9.40 1.79 22.62
C PRO A 60 -9.35 2.75 21.42
N GLN A 61 -8.61 2.42 20.37
CA GLN A 61 -8.57 3.14 19.10
C GLN A 61 -9.87 3.04 18.28
N MET A 62 -10.76 2.08 18.58
CA MET A 62 -12.00 1.89 17.86
C MET A 62 -13.03 2.98 18.20
N THR A 63 -13.50 3.70 17.19
CA THR A 63 -14.63 4.63 17.30
C THR A 63 -15.96 3.90 17.09
N LEU A 64 -16.98 4.26 17.87
CA LEU A 64 -18.34 3.72 17.68
C LEU A 64 -19.11 4.69 16.81
N SER A 65 -19.14 4.43 15.50
CA SER A 65 -19.86 5.23 14.50
C SER A 65 -21.16 4.57 14.04
N GLY A 66 -21.63 3.52 14.72
CA GLY A 66 -22.82 2.75 14.34
C GLY A 66 -22.56 1.63 13.33
N GLY A 67 -21.30 1.43 12.94
CA GLY A 67 -20.85 0.36 12.06
C GLY A 67 -19.33 0.28 11.97
N PHE A 68 -18.85 -0.47 10.97
CA PHE A 68 -17.46 -0.51 10.54
C PHE A 68 -17.34 0.14 9.16
N HIS A 69 -16.33 0.98 8.97
CA HIS A 69 -15.96 1.54 7.67
C HIS A 69 -14.75 0.79 7.09
N GLU A 70 -14.42 1.08 5.83
CA GLU A 70 -13.24 0.55 5.15
C GLU A 70 -11.93 0.83 5.91
N VAL A 71 -11.83 2.00 6.56
CA VAL A 71 -10.70 2.39 7.42
C VAL A 71 -10.58 1.51 8.66
N ASP A 72 -11.70 0.95 9.12
CA ASP A 72 -11.77 0.04 10.26
C ASP A 72 -11.57 -1.43 9.86
N GLY A 73 -11.13 -1.72 8.64
CA GLY A 73 -11.02 -3.08 8.10
C GLY A 73 -10.21 -4.04 8.99
N ASP A 74 -9.06 -3.59 9.53
CA ASP A 74 -8.27 -4.38 10.49
C ASP A 74 -9.08 -4.71 11.77
N LEU A 75 -9.89 -3.76 12.26
CA LEU A 75 -10.72 -3.94 13.45
C LEU A 75 -11.89 -4.88 13.17
N LEU A 76 -12.49 -4.82 11.98
CA LEU A 76 -13.55 -5.74 11.57
C LEU A 76 -13.02 -7.18 11.46
N VAL A 77 -11.85 -7.36 10.84
CA VAL A 77 -11.19 -8.66 10.72
C VAL A 77 -10.87 -9.24 12.11
N ASP A 78 -10.26 -8.46 12.99
CA ASP A 78 -9.97 -8.87 14.37
C ASP A 78 -11.25 -9.24 15.14
N PHE A 79 -12.33 -8.46 14.95
CA PHE A 79 -13.62 -8.68 15.61
C PHE A 79 -14.28 -9.97 15.14
N LEU A 80 -14.30 -10.22 13.83
CA LEU A 80 -14.87 -11.44 13.25
C LEU A 80 -14.04 -12.67 13.62
N ALA A 81 -12.71 -12.56 13.62
CA ALA A 81 -11.82 -13.63 14.09
C ALA A 81 -12.12 -14.00 15.55
N TRP A 82 -12.33 -13.00 16.41
CA TRP A 82 -12.68 -13.20 17.81
C TRP A 82 -14.08 -13.79 18.01
N ILE A 83 -15.10 -13.32 17.29
CA ILE A 83 -16.48 -13.80 17.44
C ILE A 83 -16.70 -15.18 16.85
N LEU A 84 -16.11 -15.45 15.68
CA LEU A 84 -16.30 -16.67 14.93
C LEU A 84 -15.30 -17.77 15.30
N GLU A 85 -14.29 -17.43 16.11
CA GLU A 85 -13.18 -18.29 16.51
C GLU A 85 -12.44 -18.86 15.29
N LEU A 86 -12.10 -17.97 14.34
CA LEU A 86 -11.43 -18.31 13.08
C LEU A 86 -10.10 -17.57 12.94
N ASP A 87 -9.04 -18.30 12.58
CA ASP A 87 -7.70 -17.73 12.39
C ASP A 87 -7.48 -17.14 10.97
N GLU A 88 -8.22 -17.62 9.97
CA GLU A 88 -7.99 -17.33 8.54
C GLU A 88 -8.79 -16.13 7.99
N VAL A 89 -9.47 -15.36 8.85
CA VAL A 89 -10.39 -14.27 8.43
C VAL A 89 -9.69 -13.24 7.54
N ALA A 90 -8.46 -12.84 7.88
CA ALA A 90 -7.71 -11.86 7.11
C ALA A 90 -7.40 -12.34 5.67
N GLU A 91 -7.17 -13.65 5.49
CA GLU A 91 -6.90 -14.24 4.17
C GLU A 91 -8.17 -14.30 3.32
N ASP A 92 -9.31 -14.62 3.92
CA ASP A 92 -10.60 -14.65 3.23
C ASP A 92 -11.04 -13.24 2.80
N PHE A 93 -10.81 -12.23 3.64
CA PHE A 93 -11.03 -10.82 3.27
C PHE A 93 -10.12 -10.35 2.13
N LEU A 94 -8.87 -10.80 2.13
CA LEU A 94 -7.91 -10.50 1.06
C LEU A 94 -8.35 -11.13 -0.26
N LYS A 95 -8.66 -12.43 -0.27
CA LYS A 95 -9.13 -13.15 -1.47
C LYS A 95 -10.45 -12.60 -2.00
N GLY A 96 -11.33 -12.19 -1.08
CA GLY A 96 -12.58 -11.51 -1.40
C GLY A 96 -12.38 -10.12 -2.03
N GLY A 97 -11.17 -9.55 -1.98
CA GLY A 97 -10.90 -8.24 -2.54
C GLY A 97 -11.68 -7.14 -1.82
N ILE A 98 -11.86 -7.26 -0.49
CA ILE A 98 -12.62 -6.31 0.35
C ILE A 98 -11.70 -5.45 1.22
N PHE A 99 -10.60 -6.04 1.67
CA PHE A 99 -9.64 -5.35 2.53
C PHE A 99 -8.21 -5.82 2.26
N PHE A 100 -7.29 -4.86 2.19
CA PHE A 100 -5.86 -5.09 2.03
C PHE A 100 -5.11 -4.57 3.24
N SER A 101 -4.54 -5.48 4.05
CA SER A 101 -3.64 -5.08 5.12
C SER A 101 -2.30 -4.57 4.57
N GLU A 102 -1.51 -3.90 5.43
CA GLU A 102 -0.25 -3.26 5.02
C GLU A 102 0.78 -4.24 4.44
N ARG A 103 0.76 -5.51 4.88
CA ARG A 103 1.73 -6.53 4.41
C ARG A 103 1.50 -6.90 2.93
N PRO A 104 0.29 -7.33 2.50
CA PRO A 104 -0.03 -7.50 1.08
C PRO A 104 0.29 -6.25 0.24
N LEU A 105 -0.06 -5.05 0.72
CA LEU A 105 0.23 -3.80 0.01
C LEU A 105 1.75 -3.53 -0.11
N PHE A 106 2.53 -3.87 0.91
CA PHE A 106 3.99 -3.85 0.84
C PHE A 106 4.52 -4.79 -0.23
N GLU A 107 4.00 -6.03 -0.32
CA GLU A 107 4.40 -6.97 -1.36
C GLU A 107 4.07 -6.47 -2.77
N LEU A 108 2.92 -5.80 -2.95
CA LEU A 108 2.58 -5.15 -4.22
C LEU A 108 3.59 -4.06 -4.60
N ARG A 109 3.96 -3.21 -3.64
CA ARG A 109 4.97 -2.14 -3.84
C ARG A 109 6.32 -2.72 -4.26
N GLU A 110 6.78 -3.78 -3.59
CA GLU A 110 8.05 -4.43 -3.93
C GLU A 110 7.97 -5.16 -5.28
N SER A 111 6.84 -5.79 -5.60
CA SER A 111 6.61 -6.39 -6.92
C SER A 111 6.72 -5.35 -8.04
N TYR A 112 6.08 -4.19 -7.86
CA TYR A 112 6.13 -3.08 -8.81
C TYR A 112 7.56 -2.56 -9.03
N LYS A 113 8.33 -2.34 -7.95
CA LYS A 113 9.74 -1.93 -8.05
C LYS A 113 10.58 -2.96 -8.80
N SER A 114 10.45 -4.23 -8.42
CA SER A 114 11.18 -5.34 -9.04
C SER A 114 10.84 -5.47 -10.54
N LEU A 115 9.57 -5.27 -10.92
CA LEU A 115 9.15 -5.32 -12.31
C LEU A 115 9.86 -4.24 -13.13
N ILE A 116 9.86 -3.00 -12.67
CA ILE A 116 10.55 -1.89 -13.35
C ILE A 116 12.04 -2.19 -13.46
N GLN A 117 12.69 -2.57 -12.36
CA GLN A 117 14.13 -2.84 -12.33
C GLN A 117 14.52 -3.95 -13.31
N LYS A 118 13.78 -5.04 -13.35
CA LYS A 118 14.03 -6.15 -14.28
C LYS A 118 13.82 -5.73 -15.74
N THR A 119 12.74 -5.01 -16.03
CA THR A 119 12.45 -4.56 -17.39
C THR A 119 13.50 -3.58 -17.89
N VAL A 120 13.88 -2.62 -17.06
CA VAL A 120 14.91 -1.63 -17.40
C VAL A 120 16.30 -2.27 -17.51
N ALA A 121 16.65 -3.23 -16.66
CA ALA A 121 17.94 -3.93 -16.73
C ALA A 121 18.11 -4.81 -17.98
N ASN A 122 17.00 -5.36 -18.50
CA ASN A 122 16.98 -6.17 -19.72
C ASN A 122 16.81 -5.34 -21.00
N HIS A 123 16.59 -4.04 -20.87
CA HIS A 123 16.38 -3.15 -22.01
C HIS A 123 17.68 -2.92 -22.77
N LYS A 124 17.61 -3.03 -24.09
CA LYS A 124 18.75 -2.74 -24.95
C LYS A 124 18.89 -1.22 -25.09
N LEU A 125 19.98 -0.69 -24.55
CA LEU A 125 20.29 0.73 -24.60
C LEU A 125 20.42 1.22 -26.06
N ASP A 126 19.75 2.33 -26.34
CA ASP A 126 19.95 3.09 -27.57
C ASP A 126 20.94 4.21 -27.26
N HIS A 127 22.22 3.91 -27.47
CA HIS A 127 23.31 4.82 -27.13
C HIS A 127 23.26 6.13 -27.91
N GLU A 128 22.80 6.10 -29.17
CA GLU A 128 22.72 7.30 -30.00
C GLU A 128 21.66 8.25 -29.46
N LEU A 129 20.47 7.73 -29.12
CA LEU A 129 19.40 8.54 -28.55
C LEU A 129 19.80 9.12 -27.18
N ILE A 130 20.45 8.34 -26.32
CA ILE A 130 20.90 8.84 -25.01
C ILE A 130 21.97 9.90 -25.18
N LEU A 131 22.95 9.71 -26.08
CA LEU A 131 23.96 10.72 -26.36
C LEU A 131 23.33 12.03 -26.89
N LEU A 132 22.35 11.93 -27.79
CA LEU A 132 21.60 13.08 -28.28
C LEU A 132 20.88 13.82 -27.15
N LEU A 133 20.16 13.08 -26.28
CA LEU A 133 19.44 13.65 -25.13
C LEU A 133 20.41 14.30 -24.13
N THR A 134 21.54 13.66 -23.85
CA THR A 134 22.57 14.23 -22.95
C THR A 134 23.27 15.46 -23.53
N ALA A 135 23.38 15.56 -24.86
CA ALA A 135 23.89 16.78 -25.52
C ALA A 135 22.85 17.92 -25.49
N ALA A 136 21.56 17.58 -25.52
CA ALA A 136 20.46 18.55 -25.48
C ALA A 136 20.08 19.01 -24.06
N THR A 137 20.58 18.36 -23.01
CA THR A 137 20.23 18.63 -21.62
C THR A 137 21.46 18.97 -20.78
N VAL A 138 21.26 19.73 -19.69
CA VAL A 138 22.35 20.17 -18.81
C VAL A 138 22.73 19.10 -17.77
N ASP A 139 21.76 18.32 -17.27
CA ASP A 139 22.00 17.23 -16.33
C ASP A 139 21.70 15.88 -16.99
N PHE A 140 22.63 14.94 -16.83
CA PHE A 140 22.51 13.57 -17.32
C PHE A 140 21.26 12.87 -16.77
N ASP A 141 20.88 13.16 -15.51
CA ASP A 141 19.68 12.54 -14.92
C ASP A 141 18.41 12.92 -15.68
N ASP A 142 18.33 14.15 -16.17
CA ASP A 142 17.16 14.65 -16.89
C ASP A 142 17.12 14.03 -18.30
N ALA A 143 18.27 13.81 -18.94
CA ALA A 143 18.37 13.07 -20.20
C ALA A 143 17.85 11.63 -20.05
N ILE A 144 18.26 10.94 -18.99
CA ILE A 144 17.82 9.56 -18.72
C ILE A 144 16.35 9.51 -18.31
N ASP A 145 15.86 10.51 -17.58
CA ASP A 145 14.43 10.63 -17.29
C ASP A 145 13.62 10.73 -18.58
N SER A 146 14.00 11.61 -19.51
CA SER A 146 13.34 11.72 -20.81
C SER A 146 13.41 10.41 -21.61
N TYR A 147 14.57 9.75 -21.63
CA TYR A 147 14.72 8.46 -22.30
C TYR A 147 13.79 7.39 -21.73
N LEU A 148 13.75 7.24 -20.40
CA LEU A 148 12.95 6.22 -19.75
C LEU A 148 11.45 6.49 -19.90
N MET A 149 11.03 7.76 -19.86
CA MET A 149 9.62 8.13 -20.06
C MET A 149 9.17 7.93 -21.51
N ASP A 150 10.08 8.03 -22.49
CA ASP A 150 9.80 7.71 -23.90
C ASP A 150 9.69 6.19 -24.13
N LYS A 151 10.53 5.40 -23.46
CA LYS A 151 10.59 3.94 -23.66
C LYS A 151 9.63 3.14 -22.80
N PHE A 152 9.21 3.68 -21.66
CA PHE A 152 8.41 2.93 -20.69
C PHE A 152 7.19 3.71 -20.23
N GLU A 153 6.03 3.10 -20.41
CA GLU A 153 4.78 3.61 -19.89
C GLU A 153 4.61 3.19 -18.43
N ILE A 154 4.52 4.18 -17.54
CA ILE A 154 4.27 3.91 -16.11
C ILE A 154 2.96 3.14 -15.91
N ASP A 155 1.94 3.43 -16.71
CA ASP A 155 0.64 2.78 -16.62
C ASP A 155 0.73 1.27 -16.88
N PHE A 156 1.57 0.87 -17.84
CA PHE A 156 1.84 -0.53 -18.14
C PHE A 156 2.40 -1.25 -16.91
N PHE A 157 3.38 -0.67 -16.21
CA PHE A 157 3.94 -1.28 -15.01
C PHE A 157 2.94 -1.38 -13.87
N VAL A 158 2.10 -0.37 -13.69
CA VAL A 158 1.04 -0.38 -12.65
C VAL A 158 0.09 -1.53 -12.91
N ARG A 159 -0.53 -1.59 -14.11
CA ARG A 159 -1.49 -2.65 -14.47
C ARG A 159 -0.87 -4.04 -14.40
N ARG A 160 0.34 -4.20 -14.91
CA ARG A 160 1.03 -5.49 -14.91
C ARG A 160 1.33 -5.98 -13.50
N SER A 161 1.72 -5.07 -12.59
CA SER A 161 2.00 -5.42 -11.19
C SER A 161 0.74 -5.81 -10.43
N ILE A 162 -0.37 -5.09 -10.66
CA ILE A 162 -1.67 -5.40 -10.07
C ILE A 162 -2.13 -6.78 -10.55
N HIS A 163 -2.07 -7.05 -11.85
CA HIS A 163 -2.46 -8.33 -12.40
C HIS A 163 -1.65 -9.50 -11.79
N GLN A 164 -0.32 -9.37 -11.73
CA GLN A 164 0.54 -10.39 -11.09
C GLN A 164 0.21 -10.59 -9.61
N PHE A 165 -0.16 -9.52 -8.91
CA PHE A 165 -0.54 -9.57 -7.50
C PHE A 165 -1.87 -10.28 -7.30
N LEU A 166 -2.89 -9.93 -8.09
CA LEU A 166 -4.20 -10.58 -8.05
C LEU A 166 -4.09 -12.09 -8.36
N GLU A 167 -3.28 -12.47 -9.36
CA GLU A 167 -3.01 -13.87 -9.68
C GLU A 167 -2.30 -14.60 -8.53
N LYS A 168 -1.28 -13.98 -7.92
CA LYS A 168 -0.50 -14.59 -6.83
C LYS A 168 -1.38 -14.89 -5.61
N PHE A 169 -2.27 -13.97 -5.25
CA PHE A 169 -3.13 -14.09 -4.09
C PHE A 169 -4.50 -14.70 -4.39
N GLN A 170 -4.77 -15.07 -5.65
CA GLN A 170 -6.05 -15.61 -6.11
C GLN A 170 -7.24 -14.70 -5.75
N ILE A 171 -7.03 -13.40 -5.89
CA ILE A 171 -8.02 -12.39 -5.56
C ILE A 171 -8.96 -12.22 -6.74
N HIS A 172 -10.26 -12.18 -6.49
CA HIS A 172 -11.24 -11.85 -7.52
C HIS A 172 -11.11 -10.35 -7.90
N PRO A 173 -10.86 -10.02 -9.19
CA PRO A 173 -10.70 -8.63 -9.63
C PRO A 173 -12.01 -7.81 -9.56
N GLU A 174 -13.13 -8.50 -9.38
CA GLU A 174 -14.47 -7.94 -9.23
C GLU A 174 -14.58 -7.08 -7.95
N PHE A 175 -15.67 -6.32 -7.81
CA PHE A 175 -15.98 -5.51 -6.61
C PHE A 175 -15.00 -4.35 -6.33
N GLY A 176 -14.29 -3.87 -7.36
CA GLY A 176 -13.47 -2.66 -7.29
C GLY A 176 -12.08 -2.86 -6.70
N ALA A 177 -11.65 -4.10 -6.45
CA ALA A 177 -10.31 -4.40 -5.95
C ALA A 177 -9.20 -3.93 -6.91
N GLU A 178 -9.36 -4.14 -8.23
CA GLU A 178 -8.39 -3.67 -9.23
C GLU A 178 -8.28 -2.14 -9.26
N GLU A 179 -9.42 -1.45 -9.20
CA GLU A 179 -9.49 0.01 -9.21
C GLU A 179 -8.84 0.61 -7.96
N PHE A 180 -9.14 0.07 -6.78
CA PHE A 180 -8.49 0.46 -5.53
C PHE A 180 -6.96 0.30 -5.61
N LEU A 181 -6.47 -0.86 -6.08
CA LEU A 181 -5.02 -1.10 -6.19
C LEU A 181 -4.35 -0.17 -7.22
N TYR A 182 -5.07 0.19 -8.27
CA TYR A 182 -4.62 1.15 -9.27
C TYR A 182 -4.51 2.55 -8.69
N GLU A 183 -5.53 3.04 -7.98
CA GLU A 183 -5.50 4.32 -7.29
C GLU A 183 -4.42 4.37 -6.19
N TYR A 184 -4.31 3.28 -5.42
CA TYR A 184 -3.28 3.10 -4.39
C TYR A 184 -1.88 3.28 -4.99
N LEU A 185 -1.53 2.54 -6.04
CA LEU A 185 -0.22 2.66 -6.67
C LEU A 185 -0.02 4.05 -7.29
N LYS A 186 -1.02 4.60 -8.00
CA LYS A 186 -0.93 5.94 -8.60
C LYS A 186 -0.68 7.03 -7.58
N SER A 187 -1.32 6.95 -6.42
CA SER A 187 -1.12 7.90 -5.32
C SER A 187 0.31 7.87 -4.76
N LEU A 188 0.98 6.71 -4.84
CA LEU A 188 2.31 6.50 -4.29
C LEU A 188 3.46 6.80 -5.26
N ILE A 189 3.24 6.74 -6.58
CA ILE A 189 4.24 7.05 -7.61
C ILE A 189 4.89 8.44 -7.44
N PRO A 190 4.16 9.54 -7.18
CA PRO A 190 4.79 10.85 -6.98
C PRO A 190 5.49 10.98 -5.61
N THR A 191 5.30 10.02 -4.71
CA THR A 191 5.90 10.06 -3.37
C THR A 191 7.31 9.49 -3.35
N LYS A 192 8.04 9.68 -2.25
CA LYS A 192 9.36 9.08 -2.04
C LYS A 192 9.34 7.55 -1.92
N ILE A 193 8.16 6.93 -1.85
CA ILE A 193 8.02 5.47 -1.64
C ILE A 193 8.20 4.72 -2.97
N LEU A 194 7.62 5.24 -4.06
CA LEU A 194 7.67 4.64 -5.40
C LEU A 194 8.25 5.60 -6.45
N ASN A 195 9.16 6.48 -6.03
CA ASN A 195 9.79 7.42 -6.95
C ASN A 195 10.58 6.67 -8.04
N PHE A 196 10.19 6.88 -9.29
CA PHE A 196 10.79 6.21 -10.44
C PHE A 196 12.31 6.45 -10.56
N ARG A 197 12.79 7.64 -10.18
CA ARG A 197 14.23 7.98 -10.18
C ARG A 197 15.01 7.12 -9.17
N ASP A 198 14.43 6.84 -8.02
CA ASP A 198 15.05 5.99 -7.00
C ASP A 198 15.06 4.52 -7.44
N ILE A 199 13.97 4.05 -8.05
CA ILE A 199 13.84 2.67 -8.56
C ILE A 199 14.87 2.39 -9.67
N THR A 200 15.11 3.37 -10.54
CA THR A 200 15.99 3.24 -11.72
C THR A 200 17.44 3.69 -11.46
N ARG A 201 17.81 3.94 -10.21
CA ARG A 201 19.13 4.48 -9.85
C ARG A 201 20.30 3.63 -10.36
N GLU A 202 20.23 2.31 -10.15
CA GLU A 202 21.31 1.40 -10.58
C GLU A 202 21.49 1.41 -12.10
N PHE A 203 20.38 1.47 -12.85
CA PHE A 203 20.43 1.59 -14.30
C PHE A 203 21.07 2.90 -14.76
N ARG A 204 20.78 4.03 -14.08
CA ARG A 204 21.42 5.33 -14.39
C ARG A 204 22.92 5.27 -14.18
N ASP A 205 23.36 4.73 -13.05
CA ASP A 205 24.77 4.64 -12.70
C ASP A 205 25.51 3.72 -13.69
N ARG A 206 24.90 2.59 -14.07
CA ARG A 206 25.43 1.68 -15.10
C ARG A 206 25.52 2.35 -16.47
N THR A 207 24.45 3.01 -16.91
CA THR A 207 24.41 3.71 -18.21
C THR A 207 25.45 4.82 -18.28
N TYR A 208 25.62 5.57 -17.19
CA TYR A 208 26.66 6.60 -17.08
C TYR A 208 28.07 6.00 -17.22
N TYR A 209 28.32 4.88 -16.53
CA TYR A 209 29.59 4.18 -16.62
C TYR A 209 29.85 3.63 -18.03
N GLU A 210 28.85 3.04 -18.68
CA GLU A 210 28.96 2.51 -20.04
C GLU A 210 29.26 3.62 -21.08
N LEU A 211 28.68 4.82 -20.92
CA LEU A 211 28.88 5.94 -21.85
C LEU A 211 30.21 6.69 -21.64
N TYR A 212 30.62 6.89 -20.38
CA TYR A 212 31.76 7.77 -20.05
C TYR A 212 32.97 7.03 -19.45
N GLY A 213 32.86 5.72 -19.21
CA GLY A 213 33.92 4.88 -18.64
C GLY A 213 34.33 5.25 -17.21
N ARG A 214 33.50 6.01 -16.49
CA ARG A 214 33.79 6.51 -15.13
C ARG A 214 32.56 6.38 -14.25
N PHE A 215 32.77 6.07 -12.98
CA PHE A 215 31.70 6.13 -11.99
C PHE A 215 31.35 7.59 -11.69
N ARG A 216 30.05 7.88 -11.58
CA ARG A 216 29.58 9.22 -11.30
C ARG A 216 30.01 9.64 -9.89
N GLU A 217 30.73 10.75 -9.78
CA GLU A 217 31.02 11.33 -8.46
C GLU A 217 29.71 11.77 -7.83
N THR A 218 29.28 11.11 -6.75
CA THR A 218 28.10 11.55 -5.99
C THR A 218 28.31 12.99 -5.55
N LYS A 219 27.48 13.93 -6.02
CA LYS A 219 27.52 15.35 -5.61
C LYS A 219 27.58 15.39 -4.08
N LYS A 220 28.70 15.82 -3.49
CA LYS A 220 28.87 15.92 -2.02
C LYS A 220 27.71 16.77 -1.50
N LYS A 221 26.84 16.19 -0.66
CA LYS A 221 25.78 16.94 0.02
C LYS A 221 26.42 18.17 0.66
N LYS A 222 26.06 19.38 0.22
CA LYS A 222 26.46 20.63 0.88
C LYS A 222 26.09 20.47 2.36
N LYS A 223 27.09 20.38 3.24
CA LYS A 223 26.87 20.49 4.69
C LYS A 223 26.15 21.81 4.90
N LYS A 224 24.89 21.76 5.35
CA LYS A 224 24.22 22.93 5.90
C LYS A 224 25.04 23.32 7.13
N ASP A 225 25.85 24.37 7.01
CA ASP A 225 26.45 25.01 8.18
C ASP A 225 25.29 25.50 9.05
N ARG A 226 25.02 24.75 10.12
CA ARG A 226 24.27 25.29 11.26
C ARG A 226 25.16 26.35 11.87
N LYS A 227 25.02 27.60 11.40
CA LYS A 227 25.45 28.76 12.18
C LYS A 227 24.62 28.75 13.47
N ASN A 228 25.23 28.26 14.54
CA ASN A 228 24.77 28.45 15.90
C ASN A 228 24.75 29.95 16.21
N CYS A 229 23.61 30.60 16.07
CA CYS A 229 23.33 31.84 16.80
C CYS A 229 23.04 31.47 18.25
N PHE A 230 24.11 31.28 19.03
CA PHE A 230 24.05 31.34 20.49
C PHE A 230 23.84 32.81 20.87
N TYR A 231 22.60 33.24 21.09
CA TYR A 231 22.37 34.40 21.95
C TYR A 231 22.46 33.90 23.40
N ARG A 232 23.60 34.26 23.99
CA ARG A 232 23.97 34.08 25.39
C ARG A 232 22.85 34.62 26.28
N THR A 233 22.40 33.75 27.17
CA THR A 233 21.68 34.08 28.40
C THR A 233 22.53 35.01 29.28
N GLU A 234 22.01 36.18 29.61
CA GLU A 234 22.37 36.89 30.84
C GLU A 234 21.08 37.09 31.64
N ARG A 235 20.84 36.18 32.59
CA ARG A 235 20.03 36.49 33.77
C ARG A 235 20.97 37.18 34.76
N PRO A 236 20.72 38.42 35.21
CA PRO A 236 21.36 38.92 36.41
C PRO A 236 20.66 38.28 37.61
N SER A 237 21.48 37.59 38.38
CA SER A 237 21.19 37.02 39.69
C SER A 237 20.64 38.09 40.64
N ARG A 238 19.64 37.69 41.43
CA ARG A 238 19.17 38.40 42.64
C ARG A 238 20.34 38.76 43.56
N LEU A 239 20.31 39.97 44.12
CA LEU A 239 20.85 40.24 45.46
C LEU A 239 19.94 41.24 46.18
N LEU A 240 19.51 40.80 47.37
CA LEU A 240 18.93 41.49 48.54
C LEU A 240 17.53 42.11 48.40
#